data_AF-A0A2E2TNK7-F1
#
_entry.id   AF-A0A2E2TNK7-F1
#
_cell.length_a   1.000
_cell.length_b   1.000
_cell.length_c   1.000
_cell.angle_alpha   90.00
_cell.angle_beta   90.00
_cell.angle_gamma   90.00
#
_symmetry.space_group_name_H-M   'P 1'
#
loop_
_entity.id
_entity.type
_entity.pdbx_description
1 polymer ?
#
loop_
_entity_poly.entity_id
_entity_poly.type
_entity_poly.pdbx_seq_one_letter_code
_entity_poly.pdbx_strand_id
1 'polypeptide(L)'
;MAQGTQTYLVPGSIIVLVIGILAALGYFSLSGSEEVALNNGGLFPLPDLTLEDHNGNTHSFSDFQGEVLIINSWATWCPFCVTELPDFAELQEEFGDDIQVIAVNRKESLEESKSYVEDRGIADGMLFLLDPEDSFYRSIGGFSMPETIYVNKEGEIVIHKRGFMPLSEMREKTQEVLAQY
;
A
#
# COMPACT_ATOMS: atom_id res chain seq x y z
N MET A 1 -60.12 32.65 41.27
CA MET A 1 -60.02 31.29 40.67
C MET A 1 -58.54 31.00 40.49
N ALA A 2 -57.96 30.17 41.35
CA ALA A 2 -56.56 29.77 41.28
C ALA A 2 -56.40 28.59 40.30
N GLN A 3 -55.52 28.72 39.31
CA GLN A 3 -55.17 27.60 38.43
C GLN A 3 -53.97 26.88 39.03
N GLY A 4 -54.17 25.62 39.44
CA GLY A 4 -53.12 24.76 39.96
C GLY A 4 -52.20 24.28 38.84
N THR A 5 -50.89 24.44 39.02
CA THR A 5 -49.88 23.81 38.17
C THR A 5 -49.91 22.30 38.38
N GLN A 6 -50.28 21.56 37.35
CA GLN A 6 -50.26 20.10 37.34
C GLN A 6 -48.82 19.63 37.16
N THR A 7 -48.20 19.14 38.22
CA THR A 7 -46.84 18.57 38.18
C THR A 7 -46.90 17.23 37.46
N TYR A 8 -46.46 17.17 36.20
CA TYR A 8 -46.32 15.92 35.47
C TYR A 8 -45.11 15.16 36.02
N LEU A 9 -45.35 14.18 36.89
CA LEU A 9 -44.35 13.21 37.32
C LEU A 9 -44.12 12.22 36.17
N VAL A 10 -42.99 12.35 35.48
CA VAL A 10 -42.57 11.39 34.47
C VAL A 10 -42.24 10.07 35.19
N PRO A 11 -42.92 8.94 34.88
CA PRO A 11 -42.62 7.66 35.50
C PRO A 11 -41.13 7.30 35.30
N GLY A 12 -40.45 6.84 36.35
CA GLY A 12 -39.01 6.52 36.29
C GLY A 12 -38.61 5.56 35.17
N SER A 13 -39.55 4.72 34.71
CA SER A 13 -39.39 3.82 33.56
C SER A 13 -39.11 4.55 32.25
N ILE A 14 -39.70 5.73 32.04
CA ILE A 14 -39.46 6.56 30.84
C ILE A 14 -38.05 7.16 30.88
N ILE A 15 -37.58 7.55 32.07
CA ILE A 15 -36.22 8.09 32.26
C ILE A 15 -35.18 7.01 31.96
N VAL A 16 -35.39 5.78 32.42
CA VAL A 16 -34.47 4.65 32.16
C VAL A 16 -34.42 4.29 30.67
N LEU A 17 -35.55 4.31 29.97
CA LEU A 17 -35.60 4.05 28.53
C LEU A 17 -34.86 5.14 27.73
N VAL A 18 -35.02 6.42 28.10
CA VAL A 18 -34.31 7.52 27.44
C VAL A 18 -32.80 7.41 27.68
N ILE A 19 -32.37 7.10 28.91
CA ILE A 19 -30.94 6.91 29.22
C ILE A 19 -30.36 5.70 28.46
N GLY A 20 -31.09 4.60 28.38
CA GLY A 20 -30.67 3.40 27.63
C GLY A 20 -30.53 3.67 26.14
N ILE A 21 -31.45 4.43 25.54
CA ILE A 21 -31.38 4.82 24.13
C ILE A 21 -30.21 5.78 23.90
N LEU A 22 -29.99 6.76 24.78
CA LEU A 22 -28.85 7.67 24.69
C LEU A 22 -27.50 6.95 24.84
N ALA A 23 -27.42 5.97 25.75
CA ALA A 23 -26.24 5.13 25.91
C ALA A 23 -26.00 4.24 24.69
N ALA A 24 -27.06 3.65 24.10
CA ALA A 24 -26.95 2.85 22.89
C ALA A 24 -26.54 3.69 21.67
N LEU A 25 -27.09 4.90 21.51
CA LEU A 25 -26.72 5.84 20.45
C LEU A 25 -25.30 6.39 20.63
N GLY A 26 -24.90 6.68 21.86
CA GLY A 26 -23.52 7.06 22.19
C GLY A 26 -22.53 5.92 21.93
N TYR A 27 -22.87 4.69 22.30
CA TYR A 27 -22.05 3.50 22.05
C TYR A 27 -21.95 3.20 20.54
N PHE A 28 -23.05 3.31 19.80
CA PHE A 28 -23.06 3.14 18.35
C PHE A 28 -22.23 4.21 17.63
N SER A 29 -22.21 5.44 18.15
CA SER A 29 -21.38 6.53 17.61
C SER A 29 -19.89 6.33 17.91
N LEU A 30 -19.54 5.69 19.04
CA LEU A 30 -18.17 5.31 19.38
C LEU A 30 -17.67 4.09 18.60
N SER A 31 -18.55 3.12 18.31
CA SER A 31 -18.20 1.90 17.54
C SER A 31 -18.25 2.08 16.02
N GLY A 32 -18.73 3.23 15.52
CA GLY A 32 -18.91 3.50 14.09
C GLY A 32 -17.70 4.13 13.38
N SER A 33 -16.47 3.96 13.88
CA SER A 33 -15.28 4.64 13.34
C SER A 33 -14.11 3.72 12.98
N GLU A 34 -14.38 2.55 12.40
CA GLU A 34 -13.35 1.67 11.80
C GLU A 34 -13.49 1.51 10.27
N GLU A 35 -14.12 2.46 9.58
CA GLU A 35 -14.13 2.50 8.11
C GLU A 35 -13.72 3.89 7.58
N VAL A 36 -12.54 4.41 7.95
CA VAL A 36 -11.96 5.58 7.27
C VAL A 36 -10.43 5.51 7.27
N ALA A 37 -9.82 4.92 6.23
CA ALA A 37 -8.39 5.14 5.94
C ALA A 37 -7.95 4.82 4.49
N LEU A 38 -8.82 4.83 3.48
CA LEU A 38 -8.38 4.65 2.08
C LEU A 38 -8.66 5.84 1.16
N ASN A 39 -9.19 6.96 1.67
CA ASN A 39 -9.61 8.09 0.83
C ASN A 39 -9.16 9.49 1.32
N ASN A 40 -8.32 9.58 2.36
CA ASN A 40 -7.86 10.86 2.89
C ASN A 40 -6.33 10.97 2.83
N GLY A 41 -5.75 11.09 1.63
CA GLY A 41 -4.40 11.64 1.39
C GLY A 41 -3.34 11.38 2.48
N GLY A 42 -3.33 10.16 3.02
CA GLY A 42 -2.56 9.81 4.20
C GLY A 42 -1.26 9.25 3.70
N LEU A 43 -0.16 9.90 4.06
CA LEU A 43 1.17 9.38 3.84
C LEU A 43 1.35 8.17 4.76
N PHE A 44 1.51 6.98 4.18
CA PHE A 44 1.75 5.76 4.95
C PHE A 44 3.25 5.46 4.95
N PRO A 45 3.89 5.25 6.09
CA PRO A 45 5.30 4.90 6.10
C PRO A 45 5.52 3.57 5.37
N LEU A 46 6.59 3.49 4.58
CA LEU A 46 7.04 2.23 4.00
C LEU A 46 7.38 1.24 5.14
N PRO A 47 6.97 -0.03 5.05
CA PRO A 47 7.21 -1.00 6.11
C PRO A 47 8.72 -1.22 6.29
N ASP A 48 9.16 -1.30 7.54
CA ASP A 48 10.54 -1.67 7.88
C ASP A 48 10.73 -3.17 7.63
N LEU A 49 11.14 -3.49 6.41
CA LEU A 49 11.39 -4.85 5.95
C LEU A 49 12.79 -4.93 5.34
N THR A 50 13.34 -6.13 5.46
CA THR A 50 14.65 -6.50 4.96
C THR A 50 14.50 -7.75 4.12
N LEU A 51 14.90 -7.68 2.85
CA LEU A 51 14.75 -8.76 1.88
C LEU A 51 16.09 -9.03 1.20
N GLU A 52 16.24 -10.23 0.64
CA GLU A 52 17.44 -10.62 -0.10
C GLU A 52 17.25 -10.44 -1.61
N ASP A 53 18.30 -10.02 -2.31
CA ASP A 53 18.33 -9.96 -3.77
C ASP A 53 18.76 -11.31 -4.40
N HIS A 54 18.78 -11.36 -5.73
CA HIS A 54 19.18 -12.55 -6.50
C HIS A 54 20.67 -12.94 -6.37
N ASN A 55 21.48 -12.10 -5.73
CA ASN A 55 22.90 -12.33 -5.45
C ASN A 55 23.15 -12.67 -3.97
N GLY A 56 22.10 -12.70 -3.15
CA GLY A 56 22.17 -12.95 -1.71
C GLY A 56 22.61 -11.72 -0.89
N ASN A 57 22.62 -10.52 -1.48
CA ASN A 57 22.78 -9.30 -0.69
C ASN A 57 21.46 -8.96 -0.02
N THR A 58 21.57 -8.46 1.20
CA THR A 58 20.43 -8.04 2.01
C THR A 58 20.20 -6.55 1.83
N HIS A 59 18.95 -6.15 1.61
CA HIS A 59 18.53 -4.76 1.45
C HIS A 59 17.40 -4.44 2.43
N SER A 60 17.55 -3.39 3.22
CA SER A 60 16.45 -2.76 3.95
C SER A 60 15.84 -1.68 3.09
N PHE A 61 14.52 -1.51 3.13
CA PHE A 61 13.89 -0.37 2.48
C PHE A 61 14.38 0.99 3.02
N SER A 62 14.92 1.02 4.24
CA SER A 62 15.55 2.22 4.81
C SER A 62 16.88 2.60 4.15
N ASP A 63 17.51 1.69 3.42
CA ASP A 63 18.77 1.94 2.70
C ASP A 63 18.57 2.92 1.53
N PHE A 64 17.34 3.08 1.04
CA PHE A 64 16.98 3.94 -0.10
C PHE A 64 16.38 5.29 0.32
N GLN A 65 16.60 5.73 1.56
CA GLN A 65 16.13 7.04 2.00
C GLN A 65 16.71 8.17 1.13
N GLY A 66 15.86 9.13 0.75
CA GLY A 66 16.22 10.23 -0.13
C GLY A 66 16.00 9.95 -1.62
N GLU A 67 15.64 8.72 -1.99
CA GLU A 67 15.30 8.32 -3.35
C GLU A 67 13.77 8.20 -3.53
N VAL A 68 13.28 8.38 -4.74
CA VAL A 68 11.90 8.03 -5.09
C VAL A 68 11.86 6.56 -5.48
N LEU A 69 11.05 5.76 -4.80
CA LEU A 69 10.97 4.32 -5.05
C LEU A 69 9.71 3.95 -5.80
N ILE A 70 9.84 3.01 -6.73
CA ILE A 70 8.70 2.36 -7.39
C ILE A 70 8.83 0.87 -7.09
N ILE A 71 7.99 0.37 -6.18
CA ILE A 71 8.09 -0.99 -5.68
C ILE A 71 6.92 -1.80 -6.23
N ASN A 72 7.21 -2.73 -7.12
CA ASN A 72 6.23 -3.62 -7.75
C ASN A 72 6.24 -5.00 -7.07
N SER A 73 5.07 -5.52 -6.74
CA SER A 73 4.90 -6.86 -6.22
C SER A 73 4.48 -7.81 -7.35
N TRP A 74 5.30 -8.83 -7.62
CA TRP A 74 5.14 -9.71 -8.77
C TRP A 74 5.37 -11.17 -8.43
N ALA A 75 5.03 -12.06 -9.37
CA ALA A 75 5.40 -13.47 -9.36
C ALA A 75 5.32 -14.06 -10.77
N THR A 76 6.03 -15.15 -11.05
CA THR A 76 6.07 -15.76 -12.40
C THR A 76 4.71 -16.31 -12.83
N TRP A 77 3.89 -16.75 -11.88
CA TRP A 77 2.54 -17.26 -12.10
C TRP A 77 1.48 -16.17 -12.32
N CYS A 78 1.85 -14.88 -12.21
CA CYS A 78 0.96 -13.76 -12.44
C CYS A 78 1.10 -13.23 -13.88
N PRO A 79 0.11 -13.43 -14.78
CA PRO A 79 0.23 -13.08 -16.19
C PRO A 79 0.42 -11.57 -16.44
N PHE A 80 -0.30 -10.74 -15.68
CA PHE A 80 -0.19 -9.28 -15.81
C PHE A 80 1.14 -8.76 -15.29
N CYS A 81 1.64 -9.31 -14.18
CA CYS A 81 2.89 -8.89 -13.57
C CYS A 81 4.07 -9.11 -14.54
N VAL A 82 4.14 -10.31 -15.14
CA VAL A 82 5.25 -10.62 -16.06
C VAL A 82 5.17 -9.87 -17.38
N THR A 83 4.00 -9.36 -17.74
CA THR A 83 3.80 -8.48 -18.90
C THR A 83 4.39 -7.09 -18.63
N GLU A 84 4.37 -6.63 -17.38
CA GLU A 84 4.83 -5.29 -16.98
C GLU A 84 6.31 -5.21 -16.62
N LEU A 85 6.97 -6.31 -16.29
CA LEU A 85 8.38 -6.27 -15.89
C LEU A 85 9.29 -5.58 -16.94
N PRO A 86 9.14 -5.81 -18.26
CA PRO A 86 9.92 -5.06 -19.24
C PRO A 86 9.62 -3.55 -19.22
N ASP A 87 8.37 -3.16 -18.99
CA ASP A 87 7.97 -1.75 -18.88
C ASP A 87 8.63 -1.09 -17.66
N PHE A 88 8.73 -1.80 -16.53
CA PHE A 88 9.47 -1.32 -15.35
C PHE A 88 10.97 -1.15 -15.60
N ALA A 89 11.58 -2.02 -16.43
CA ALA A 89 12.99 -1.89 -16.81
C ALA A 89 13.20 -0.68 -17.72
N GLU A 90 12.31 -0.47 -18.69
CA GLU A 90 12.31 0.74 -19.53
C GLU A 90 12.11 2.01 -18.69
N LEU A 91 11.24 1.95 -17.67
CA LEU A 91 11.04 3.07 -16.75
C LEU A 91 12.30 3.40 -15.94
N GLN A 92 13.00 2.38 -15.40
CA GLN A 92 14.27 2.59 -14.70
C GLN A 92 15.33 3.20 -15.63
N GLU A 93 15.42 2.73 -16.88
CA GLU A 93 16.35 3.28 -17.88
C GLU A 93 16.03 4.74 -18.21
N GLU A 94 14.74 5.08 -18.35
CA GLU A 94 14.30 6.43 -18.74
C GLU A 94 14.55 7.49 -17.67
N PHE A 95 14.29 7.16 -16.40
CA PHE A 95 14.42 8.09 -15.29
C PHE A 95 15.77 7.99 -14.56
N GLY A 96 16.56 6.95 -14.80
CA GLY A 96 17.90 6.80 -14.26
C GLY A 96 17.96 6.98 -12.74
N ASP A 97 18.89 7.80 -12.27
CA ASP A 97 19.13 8.04 -10.84
C ASP A 97 18.03 8.87 -10.15
N ASP A 98 17.02 9.38 -10.89
CA ASP A 98 15.90 10.11 -10.28
C ASP A 98 14.96 9.16 -9.51
N ILE A 99 14.98 7.85 -9.84
CA ILE A 99 14.15 6.82 -9.20
C ILE A 99 14.91 5.51 -8.98
N GLN A 100 14.41 4.70 -8.07
CA GLN A 100 14.79 3.28 -7.93
C GLN A 100 13.56 2.39 -8.08
N VAL A 101 13.58 1.54 -9.11
CA VAL A 101 12.58 0.51 -9.33
C VAL A 101 13.00 -0.77 -8.60
N ILE A 102 12.09 -1.34 -7.80
CA ILE A 102 12.31 -2.55 -7.01
C ILE A 102 11.18 -3.54 -7.31
N ALA A 103 11.52 -4.70 -7.88
CA ALA A 103 10.56 -5.78 -8.14
C ALA A 103 10.66 -6.85 -7.06
N VAL A 104 9.66 -6.88 -6.16
CA VAL A 104 9.56 -7.82 -5.05
C VAL A 104 8.81 -9.07 -5.50
N ASN A 105 9.55 -10.16 -5.66
CA ASN A 105 9.03 -11.46 -6.08
C ASN A 105 8.40 -12.20 -4.89
N ARG A 106 7.14 -12.62 -5.05
CA ARG A 106 6.33 -13.18 -3.96
C ARG A 106 6.28 -14.70 -4.01
N LYS A 107 6.46 -15.36 -2.85
CA LYS A 107 6.14 -16.78 -2.64
C LYS A 107 6.78 -17.74 -3.65
N GLU A 108 7.91 -17.36 -4.23
CA GLU A 108 8.70 -18.21 -5.11
C GLU A 108 10.12 -18.31 -4.57
N SER A 109 10.82 -19.35 -5.02
CA SER A 109 12.23 -19.54 -4.72
C SER A 109 13.12 -18.59 -5.52
N LEU A 110 14.37 -18.44 -5.07
CA LEU A 110 15.43 -17.77 -5.84
C LEU A 110 15.54 -18.36 -7.26
N GLU A 111 15.48 -19.69 -7.39
CA GLU A 111 15.62 -20.36 -8.69
C GLU A 111 14.49 -19.97 -9.66
N GLU A 112 13.24 -20.02 -9.21
CA GLU A 112 12.07 -19.65 -10.01
C GLU A 112 12.12 -18.18 -10.44
N SER A 113 12.40 -17.28 -9.50
CA SER A 113 12.45 -15.84 -9.79
C SER A 113 13.63 -15.47 -10.70
N LYS A 114 14.84 -15.96 -10.39
CA LYS A 114 16.07 -15.60 -11.10
C LYS A 114 16.10 -16.16 -12.52
N SER A 115 15.75 -17.45 -12.70
CA SER A 115 15.69 -18.04 -14.05
C SER A 115 14.70 -17.30 -14.94
N TYR A 116 13.56 -16.86 -14.39
CA TYR A 116 12.53 -16.15 -15.14
C TYR A 116 13.05 -14.84 -15.75
N VAL A 117 13.77 -14.05 -14.96
CA VAL A 117 14.27 -12.72 -15.36
C VAL A 117 15.51 -12.83 -16.25
N GLU A 118 16.38 -13.82 -16.01
CA GLU A 118 17.54 -14.12 -16.87
C GLU A 118 17.11 -14.58 -18.26
N ASP A 119 16.15 -15.50 -18.35
CA ASP A 119 15.61 -16.01 -19.62
C ASP A 119 14.99 -14.91 -20.50
N ARG A 120 14.60 -13.79 -19.89
CA ARG A 120 14.00 -12.63 -20.56
C ARG A 120 14.96 -11.47 -20.75
N GLY A 121 16.20 -11.58 -20.26
CA GLY A 121 17.21 -10.53 -20.39
C GLY A 121 16.87 -9.25 -19.63
N ILE A 122 16.10 -9.34 -18.53
CA ILE A 122 15.70 -8.19 -17.70
C ILE A 122 16.35 -8.19 -16.31
N ALA A 123 17.24 -9.15 -16.02
CA ALA A 123 17.86 -9.33 -14.70
C ALA A 123 18.67 -8.12 -14.23
N ASP A 124 19.22 -7.33 -15.15
CA ASP A 124 20.04 -6.15 -14.84
C ASP A 124 19.27 -4.82 -14.96
N GLY A 125 17.97 -4.86 -15.26
CA GLY A 125 17.17 -3.66 -15.54
C GLY A 125 16.63 -2.94 -14.32
N MET A 126 16.64 -3.58 -13.15
CA MET A 126 16.14 -3.04 -11.88
C MET A 126 16.58 -3.94 -10.71
N LEU A 127 16.32 -3.52 -9.47
CA LEU A 127 16.58 -4.35 -8.30
C LEU A 127 15.49 -5.42 -8.13
N PHE A 128 15.87 -6.69 -8.06
CA PHE A 128 14.96 -7.79 -7.75
C PHE A 128 15.17 -8.27 -6.31
N LEU A 129 14.09 -8.28 -5.53
CA LEU A 129 14.08 -8.79 -4.16
C LEU A 129 13.19 -10.02 -4.03
N LEU A 130 13.52 -10.91 -3.12
CA LEU A 130 12.76 -12.13 -2.81
C LEU A 130 11.96 -11.97 -1.52
N ASP A 131 10.66 -12.27 -1.59
CA ASP A 131 9.74 -12.29 -0.46
C ASP A 131 9.02 -13.65 -0.39
N PRO A 132 9.74 -14.75 -0.05
CA PRO A 132 9.17 -16.09 0.02
C PRO A 132 8.06 -16.18 1.09
N GLU A 133 8.19 -15.40 2.16
CA GLU A 133 7.23 -15.33 3.25
C GLU A 133 6.04 -14.41 2.94
N ASP A 134 6.04 -13.68 1.82
CA ASP A 134 4.96 -12.79 1.40
C ASP A 134 4.69 -11.65 2.41
N SER A 135 5.75 -11.24 3.11
CA SER A 135 5.78 -10.24 4.17
C SER A 135 5.53 -8.83 3.64
N PHE A 136 6.16 -8.44 2.53
CA PHE A 136 6.00 -7.14 1.90
C PHE A 136 4.56 -6.96 1.42
N TYR A 137 4.06 -7.89 0.62
CA TYR A 137 2.71 -7.80 0.06
C TYR A 137 1.63 -7.73 1.14
N ARG A 138 1.78 -8.49 2.25
CA ARG A 138 0.86 -8.39 3.39
C ARG A 138 0.96 -7.05 4.11
N SER A 139 2.18 -6.54 4.30
CA SER A 139 2.41 -5.28 5.04
C SER A 139 1.80 -4.06 4.35
N ILE A 140 1.71 -4.07 3.01
CA ILE A 140 1.04 -3.03 2.23
C ILE A 140 -0.48 -3.26 2.09
N GLY A 141 -1.04 -4.27 2.77
CA GLY A 141 -2.47 -4.60 2.70
C GLY A 141 -2.90 -5.15 1.34
N GLY A 142 -2.00 -5.85 0.63
CA GLY A 142 -2.26 -6.36 -0.72
C GLY A 142 -3.38 -7.40 -0.78
N PHE A 143 -4.20 -7.32 -1.82
CA PHE A 143 -5.29 -8.28 -2.07
C PHE A 143 -5.54 -8.58 -3.56
N SER A 144 -4.80 -7.92 -4.46
CA SER A 144 -4.86 -8.09 -5.91
C SER A 144 -3.46 -8.25 -6.50
N MET A 145 -3.33 -8.59 -7.79
CA MET A 145 -2.02 -8.67 -8.45
C MET A 145 -2.10 -8.15 -9.88
N PRO A 146 -1.08 -7.41 -10.37
CA PRO A 146 0.04 -6.84 -9.60
C PRO A 146 -0.42 -5.74 -8.63
N GLU A 147 0.44 -5.35 -7.70
CA GLU A 147 0.31 -4.09 -6.96
C GLU A 147 1.65 -3.35 -6.97
N THR A 148 1.60 -2.04 -7.21
CA THR A 148 2.77 -1.16 -7.28
C THR A 148 2.57 0.01 -6.34
N ILE A 149 3.54 0.28 -5.49
CA ILE A 149 3.57 1.47 -4.65
C ILE A 149 4.64 2.45 -5.14
N TYR A 150 4.35 3.74 -5.00
CA TYR A 150 5.32 4.81 -5.18
C TYR A 150 5.62 5.40 -3.82
N VAL A 151 6.90 5.55 -3.53
CA VAL A 151 7.42 6.03 -2.25
C VAL A 151 8.19 7.31 -2.51
N ASN A 152 7.93 8.33 -1.71
CA ASN A 152 8.67 9.58 -1.80
C ASN A 152 10.04 9.51 -1.09
N LYS A 153 10.81 10.61 -1.19
CA LYS A 153 12.15 10.73 -0.60
C LYS A 153 12.15 10.62 0.93
N GLU A 154 11.02 10.90 1.57
CA GLU A 154 10.81 10.75 3.01
C GLU A 154 10.51 9.31 3.46
N GLY A 155 10.37 8.37 2.52
CA GLY A 155 10.04 6.97 2.83
C GLY A 155 8.55 6.74 3.06
N GLU A 156 7.69 7.58 2.48
CA GLU A 156 6.24 7.50 2.60
C GLU A 156 5.60 7.06 1.28
N ILE A 157 4.66 6.12 1.37
CA ILE A 157 3.83 5.66 0.26
C ILE A 157 2.86 6.78 -0.13
N VAL A 158 3.07 7.33 -1.32
CA VAL A 158 2.25 8.42 -1.89
C VAL A 158 1.23 7.90 -2.91
N ILE A 159 1.50 6.77 -3.56
CA ILE A 159 0.58 6.11 -4.50
C ILE A 159 0.60 4.61 -4.22
N HIS A 160 -0.59 4.00 -4.23
CA HIS A 160 -0.75 2.54 -4.22
C HIS A 160 -1.65 2.11 -5.38
N LYS A 161 -1.05 1.70 -6.49
CA LYS A 161 -1.78 1.16 -7.64
C LYS A 161 -2.04 -0.32 -7.44
N ARG A 162 -3.29 -0.69 -7.73
CA ARG A 162 -3.73 -2.09 -7.81
C ARG A 162 -4.08 -2.49 -9.24
N GLY A 163 -3.66 -3.69 -9.62
CA GLY A 163 -3.83 -4.25 -10.96
C GLY A 163 -2.97 -3.59 -12.02
N PHE A 164 -3.14 -4.08 -13.26
CA PHE A 164 -2.31 -3.72 -14.40
C PHE A 164 -2.16 -2.20 -14.61
N MET A 165 -0.95 -1.75 -14.91
CA MET A 165 -0.47 -0.40 -15.17
C MET A 165 0.40 -0.44 -16.43
N PRO A 166 -0.05 0.08 -17.58
CA PRO A 166 0.79 0.18 -18.76
C PRO A 166 1.89 1.23 -18.55
N LEU A 167 2.99 1.12 -19.30
CA LEU A 167 4.12 2.05 -19.24
C LEU A 167 3.74 3.55 -19.32
N SER A 168 2.72 3.91 -20.11
CA SER A 168 2.25 5.31 -20.19
C SER A 168 1.72 5.83 -18.85
N GLU A 169 1.02 4.98 -18.10
CA GLU A 169 0.53 5.32 -16.76
C GLU A 169 1.68 5.32 -15.74
N MET A 170 2.65 4.41 -15.87
CA MET A 170 3.87 4.43 -15.05
C MET A 170 4.57 5.78 -15.17
N ARG A 171 4.83 6.25 -16.41
CA ARG A 171 5.45 7.55 -16.68
C ARG A 171 4.69 8.72 -16.05
N GLU A 172 3.37 8.75 -16.22
CA GLU A 172 2.52 9.80 -15.65
C GLU A 172 2.66 9.86 -14.12
N LYS A 173 2.58 8.71 -13.46
CA LYS A 173 2.70 8.61 -12.00
C LYS A 173 4.10 8.95 -11.50
N THR A 174 5.14 8.49 -12.20
CA THR A 174 6.53 8.84 -11.87
C THR A 174 6.72 10.36 -11.93
N GLN A 175 6.23 11.01 -12.98
CA GLN A 175 6.31 12.46 -13.12
C GLN A 175 5.49 13.19 -12.04
N GLU A 176 4.30 12.69 -11.70
CA GLU A 176 3.47 13.22 -10.61
C GLU A 176 4.22 13.22 -9.27
N VAL A 177 4.93 12.13 -8.96
CA VAL A 177 5.71 12.00 -7.71
C VAL A 177 6.96 12.87 -7.75
N LEU A 178 7.71 12.85 -8.86
CA LEU A 178 8.94 13.64 -9.00
C LEU A 178 8.67 15.15 -8.96
N ALA A 179 7.54 15.62 -9.48
CA ALA A 179 7.19 17.04 -9.48
C ALA A 179 6.97 17.66 -8.07
N GLN A 180 6.97 16.84 -7.03
CA GLN A 180 6.83 17.27 -5.64
C GLN A 180 8.19 17.62 -5.00
N TYR A 181 9.31 17.36 -5.68
CA TYR A 181 10.69 17.47 -5.18
C TYR A 181 11.63 18.17 -6.17
#